data_AF-A0A6P0M495-F1
#
_entry.id   AF-A0A6P0M495-F1
#
_cell.length_a   1.000
_cell.length_b   1.000
_cell.length_c   1.000
_cell.angle_alpha   90.00
_cell.angle_beta   90.00
_cell.angle_gamma   90.00
#
_symmetry.space_group_name_H-M   'P 1'
#
loop_
_entity.id
_entity.type
_entity.pdbx_description
1 polymer ?
#
loop_
_entity_poly.entity_id
_entity_poly.type
_entity_poly.pdbx_seq_one_letter_code
_entity_poly.pdbx_strand_id
1 'polypeptide(L)'
;MKNHLSKLEVVRNLKPRQLGLAVTTFAALGFSMSVPAAAGEFRTINGFGNNPNDPTLGEAETQLLRLLSPAYEDGFNAPRITGSTGNVLPNPRDISNTIVRQRELVPNFLNASDWIWQWGQFIDHDLDLNEGGLDRPPEDFTPIPVNPIDIATGLRDPLAPSIPLIRVPAAEGTGT
;
A
#
# COMPACT_ATOMS: atom_id res chain seq x y z
N MET A 1 65.33 -17.69 11.23
CA MET A 1 66.16 -17.10 10.15
C MET A 1 65.97 -15.59 10.18
N LYS A 2 67.06 -14.84 10.50
CA LYS A 2 67.40 -13.42 10.17
C LYS A 2 66.31 -12.36 10.47
N ASN A 3 66.33 -11.62 11.60
CA ASN A 3 67.19 -10.47 11.97
C ASN A 3 67.51 -9.48 10.83
N HIS A 4 67.07 -8.21 10.97
CA HIS A 4 67.92 -7.01 11.09
C HIS A 4 67.07 -5.73 10.98
N LEU A 5 67.04 -4.87 12.03
CA LEU A 5 67.78 -3.60 12.14
C LEU A 5 67.43 -2.59 11.02
N SER A 6 67.25 -1.30 11.21
CA SER A 6 67.33 -0.36 12.33
C SER A 6 67.18 1.03 11.69
N LYS A 7 66.58 1.97 12.42
CA LYS A 7 66.88 3.42 12.46
C LYS A 7 67.40 4.09 11.17
N LEU A 8 66.63 5.06 10.67
CA LEU A 8 67.17 6.28 10.05
C LEU A 8 66.12 7.40 10.15
N GLU A 9 66.25 8.24 11.18
CA GLU A 9 65.75 9.61 11.12
C GLU A 9 66.59 10.36 10.08
N VAL A 10 65.92 10.97 9.11
CA VAL A 10 66.47 12.11 8.38
C VAL A 10 65.41 13.20 8.38
N VAL A 11 65.57 14.13 9.31
CA VAL A 11 64.95 15.45 9.25
C VAL A 11 65.50 16.17 8.02
N ARG A 12 64.64 16.52 7.07
CA ARG A 12 64.92 17.60 6.12
C ARG A 12 63.71 18.52 6.04
N ASN A 13 63.93 19.72 6.57
CA ASN A 13 63.09 20.90 6.52
C ASN A 13 62.56 21.14 5.11
N LEU A 14 61.23 21.09 4.93
CA LEU A 14 60.55 21.72 3.79
C LEU A 14 59.57 22.76 4.36
N LYS A 15 59.80 24.01 3.95
CA LYS A 15 59.11 25.24 4.36
C LYS A 15 57.59 25.11 4.23
N PRO A 16 56.79 25.76 5.11
CA PRO A 16 55.35 25.84 4.92
C PRO A 16 55.06 26.70 3.69
N ARG A 17 54.66 26.08 2.57
CA ARG A 17 53.99 26.82 1.48
C ARG A 17 52.52 26.86 1.81
N GLN A 18 52.02 28.08 1.81
CA GLN A 18 50.73 28.50 2.34
C GLN A 18 49.56 27.62 1.87
N LEU A 19 48.67 27.30 2.81
CA LEU A 19 47.35 26.75 2.57
C LEU A 19 46.58 27.67 1.61
N GLY A 20 46.49 27.29 0.34
CA GLY A 20 45.44 27.78 -0.54
C GLY A 20 44.19 26.96 -0.26
N LEU A 21 43.29 27.48 0.59
CA LEU A 21 41.96 26.94 0.76
C LEU A 21 41.19 27.19 -0.55
N ALA A 22 41.26 26.25 -1.50
CA ALA A 22 40.34 26.24 -2.61
C ALA A 22 38.98 25.81 -2.06
N VAL A 23 38.15 26.80 -1.69
CA VAL A 23 36.72 26.59 -1.51
C VAL A 23 36.15 26.30 -2.90
N THR A 24 36.19 25.03 -3.30
CA THR A 24 35.37 24.56 -4.42
C THR A 24 33.92 24.60 -3.93
N THR A 25 33.25 25.71 -4.26
CA THR A 25 31.80 25.77 -4.31
C THR A 25 31.37 24.69 -5.28
N PHE A 26 30.93 23.54 -4.77
CA PHE A 26 30.02 22.68 -5.52
C PHE A 26 28.74 23.48 -5.65
N ALA A 27 28.64 24.28 -6.72
CA ALA A 27 27.34 24.62 -7.25
C ALA A 27 26.72 23.28 -7.64
N ALA A 28 25.87 22.75 -6.78
CA ALA A 28 24.89 21.76 -7.17
C ALA A 28 24.01 22.47 -8.21
N LEU A 29 24.43 22.44 -9.47
CA LEU A 29 23.53 22.51 -10.59
C LEU A 29 22.56 21.36 -10.35
N GLY A 30 21.43 21.69 -9.73
CA GLY A 30 20.25 20.84 -9.71
C GLY A 30 19.93 20.58 -11.16
N PHE A 31 20.47 19.50 -11.69
CA PHE A 31 20.04 18.95 -12.95
C PHE A 31 18.67 18.37 -12.65
N SER A 32 17.66 19.23 -12.69
CA SER A 32 16.31 18.78 -12.99
C SER A 32 16.45 18.14 -14.36
N MET A 33 16.63 16.82 -14.38
CA MET A 33 16.14 16.06 -15.52
C MET A 33 14.63 16.22 -15.45
N SER A 34 14.13 17.33 -15.98
CA SER A 34 12.90 17.27 -16.74
C SER A 34 13.23 16.32 -17.88
N VAL A 35 13.09 15.02 -17.64
CA VAL A 35 12.85 14.08 -18.73
C VAL A 35 11.59 14.66 -19.35
N PRO A 36 11.67 15.29 -20.53
CA PRO A 36 10.44 15.68 -21.18
C PRO A 36 9.66 14.37 -21.28
N ALA A 37 8.37 14.39 -20.95
CA ALA A 37 7.50 13.31 -21.34
C ALA A 37 7.63 13.21 -22.85
N ALA A 38 8.59 12.40 -23.31
CA ALA A 38 8.56 11.88 -24.64
C ALA A 38 7.20 11.21 -24.63
N ALA A 39 6.29 11.74 -25.45
CA ALA A 39 5.20 10.94 -25.96
C ALA A 39 5.88 9.77 -26.68
N GLY A 40 6.36 8.80 -25.90
CA GLY A 40 6.87 7.56 -26.41
C GLY A 40 5.74 6.98 -27.22
N GLU A 41 6.07 6.42 -28.37
CA GLU A 41 5.13 5.64 -29.17
C GLU A 41 4.37 4.59 -28.32
N PHE A 42 4.96 4.21 -27.17
CA PHE A 42 4.44 3.24 -26.22
C PHE A 42 4.25 3.82 -24.81
N ARG A 43 3.29 3.25 -24.09
CA ARG A 43 3.03 3.53 -22.67
C ARG A 43 4.14 2.96 -21.79
N THR A 44 4.42 3.62 -20.67
CA THR A 44 5.25 3.05 -19.60
C THR A 44 4.51 1.88 -18.94
N ILE A 45 5.25 0.89 -18.47
CA ILE A 45 4.67 -0.30 -17.81
C ILE A 45 3.96 0.07 -16.51
N ASN A 46 4.48 1.04 -15.77
CA ASN A 46 3.92 1.48 -14.51
C ASN A 46 2.95 2.67 -14.64
N GLY A 47 2.69 3.19 -15.84
CA GLY A 47 1.78 4.32 -16.06
C GLY A 47 2.38 5.72 -15.84
N PHE A 48 3.64 5.84 -15.39
CA PHE A 48 4.31 7.15 -15.22
C PHE A 48 4.34 7.97 -16.52
N GLY A 49 4.08 9.27 -16.40
CA GLY A 49 4.15 10.24 -17.50
C GLY A 49 2.94 10.24 -18.43
N ASN A 50 1.88 9.50 -18.11
CA ASN A 50 0.63 9.49 -18.88
C ASN A 50 -0.05 10.88 -18.86
N ASN A 51 -0.09 11.51 -17.69
CA ASN A 51 -0.57 12.90 -17.56
C ASN A 51 0.61 13.88 -17.67
N PRO A 52 0.58 14.86 -18.60
CA PRO A 52 1.70 15.77 -18.84
C PRO A 52 1.87 16.84 -17.75
N ASN A 53 0.83 17.11 -16.97
CA ASN A 53 0.87 18.10 -15.88
C ASN A 53 1.22 17.45 -14.53
N ASP A 54 0.86 16.18 -14.36
CA ASP A 54 1.13 15.40 -13.17
C ASP A 54 1.58 13.97 -13.54
N PRO A 55 2.89 13.75 -13.74
CA PRO A 55 3.40 12.48 -14.25
C PRO A 55 3.07 11.25 -13.41
N THR A 56 2.72 11.38 -12.12
CA THR A 56 2.42 10.25 -11.23
C THR A 56 0.93 9.88 -11.22
N LEU A 57 0.07 10.65 -11.91
CA LEU A 57 -1.36 10.39 -11.93
C LEU A 57 -1.69 9.08 -12.68
N GLY A 58 -2.19 8.09 -11.94
CA GLY A 58 -2.48 6.76 -12.48
C GLY A 58 -1.25 5.86 -12.61
N GLU A 59 -0.13 6.26 -12.00
CA GLU A 59 1.03 5.39 -11.85
C GLU A 59 0.72 4.26 -10.85
N ALA A 60 1.19 3.05 -11.14
CA ALA A 60 1.09 1.90 -10.24
C ALA A 60 1.82 2.16 -8.91
N GLU A 61 1.44 1.42 -7.86
CA GLU A 61 2.02 1.55 -6.50
C GLU A 61 1.86 2.94 -5.86
N THR A 62 0.91 3.74 -6.36
CA THR A 62 0.53 5.02 -5.75
C THR A 62 -0.75 4.90 -4.91
N GLN A 63 -1.00 5.91 -4.07
CA GLN A 63 -2.16 5.93 -3.19
C GLN A 63 -3.48 6.00 -3.98
N LEU A 64 -4.44 5.15 -3.61
CA LEU A 64 -5.81 5.24 -4.15
C LEU A 64 -6.45 6.61 -3.85
N LEU A 65 -7.19 7.12 -4.84
CA LEU A 65 -7.98 8.34 -4.71
C LEU A 65 -9.08 8.17 -3.65
N ARG A 66 -9.21 9.15 -2.75
CA ARG A 66 -10.29 9.21 -1.76
C ARG A 66 -11.35 10.22 -2.20
N LEU A 67 -12.54 9.74 -2.54
CA LEU A 67 -13.69 10.60 -2.89
C LEU A 67 -14.28 11.34 -1.68
N LEU A 68 -14.12 10.76 -0.49
CA LEU A 68 -14.57 11.29 0.79
C LEU A 68 -13.43 11.21 1.81
N SER A 69 -13.50 12.04 2.85
CA SER A 69 -12.57 11.94 3.98
C SER A 69 -12.61 10.53 4.60
N PRO A 70 -11.45 9.96 4.98
CA PRO A 70 -11.42 8.66 5.63
C PRO A 70 -12.18 8.70 6.97
N ALA A 71 -12.91 7.63 7.26
CA ALA A 71 -13.71 7.51 8.47
C ALA A 71 -13.14 6.39 9.36
N TYR A 72 -12.02 6.67 10.02
CA TYR A 72 -11.41 5.81 11.04
C TYR A 72 -12.00 6.11 12.42
N GLU A 73 -11.95 5.14 13.34
CA GLU A 73 -12.47 5.31 14.71
C GLU A 73 -11.71 6.39 15.47
N ASP A 74 -10.39 6.42 15.30
CA ASP A 74 -9.45 7.37 15.92
C ASP A 74 -9.14 8.58 15.02
N GLY A 75 -9.78 8.66 13.84
CA GLY A 75 -9.50 9.68 12.83
C GLY A 75 -8.17 9.49 12.10
N PHE A 76 -7.46 8.37 12.30
CA PHE A 76 -6.13 8.15 11.74
C PHE A 76 -6.00 6.82 11.00
N ASN A 77 -6.07 5.69 11.70
CA ASN A 77 -5.87 4.38 11.07
C ASN A 77 -6.71 3.23 11.67
N ALA A 78 -7.33 3.43 12.85
CA ALA A 78 -8.11 2.38 13.50
C ALA A 78 -9.39 2.11 12.70
N PRO A 79 -9.66 0.85 12.29
CA PRO A 79 -10.91 0.51 11.63
C PRO A 79 -12.10 0.97 12.44
N ARG A 80 -13.07 1.57 11.76
CA ARG A 80 -14.27 2.12 12.39
C ARG A 80 -15.10 1.01 13.04
N ILE A 81 -15.52 1.24 14.27
CA ILE A 81 -16.43 0.35 15.01
C ILE A 81 -17.71 1.07 15.44
N THR A 82 -17.77 2.40 15.37
CA THR A 82 -18.93 3.19 15.79
C THR A 82 -19.64 3.85 14.61
N GLY A 83 -20.93 3.58 14.45
CA GLY A 83 -21.81 4.16 13.43
C GLY A 83 -22.11 5.64 13.66
N SER A 84 -22.73 6.31 12.68
CA SER A 84 -23.07 7.74 12.76
C SER A 84 -24.07 8.09 13.86
N THR A 85 -24.83 7.11 14.34
CA THR A 85 -25.77 7.24 15.46
C THR A 85 -25.12 7.05 16.83
N GLY A 86 -23.81 6.82 16.90
CA GLY A 86 -23.09 6.50 18.14
C GLY A 86 -23.20 5.04 18.59
N ASN A 87 -23.90 4.18 17.85
CA ASN A 87 -24.01 2.75 18.14
C ASN A 87 -22.86 1.97 17.50
N VAL A 88 -22.51 0.82 18.07
CA VAL A 88 -21.54 -0.11 17.48
C VAL A 88 -22.05 -0.59 16.11
N LEU A 89 -21.16 -0.62 15.11
CA LEU A 89 -21.45 -1.14 13.78
C LEU A 89 -21.78 -2.64 13.87
N PRO A 90 -22.74 -3.14 13.09
CA PRO A 90 -23.06 -4.55 13.10
C PRO A 90 -21.87 -5.40 12.65
N ASN A 91 -21.79 -6.60 13.19
CA ASN A 91 -20.74 -7.54 12.83
C ASN A 91 -20.80 -7.87 11.32
N PRO A 92 -19.67 -7.87 10.58
CA PRO A 92 -19.69 -8.16 9.14
C PRO A 92 -20.25 -9.55 8.77
N ARG A 93 -19.99 -10.58 9.59
CA ARG A 93 -20.54 -11.92 9.40
C ARG A 93 -22.06 -11.93 9.62
N ASP A 94 -22.54 -11.23 10.63
CA ASP A 94 -23.98 -11.10 10.90
C ASP A 94 -24.71 -10.39 9.75
N ILE A 95 -24.10 -9.34 9.18
CA ILE A 95 -24.60 -8.68 7.96
C ILE A 95 -24.63 -9.67 6.80
N SER A 96 -23.54 -10.40 6.56
CA SER A 96 -23.46 -11.40 5.48
C SER A 96 -24.54 -12.48 5.61
N ASN A 97 -24.75 -13.02 6.81
CA ASN A 97 -25.73 -14.07 7.06
C ASN A 97 -27.17 -13.56 6.91
N THR A 98 -27.42 -12.30 7.25
CA THR A 98 -28.75 -11.68 7.22
C THR A 98 -29.13 -11.19 5.82
N ILE A 99 -28.21 -10.54 5.11
CA ILE A 99 -28.49 -9.80 3.87
C ILE A 99 -28.08 -10.59 2.62
N VAL A 100 -26.88 -11.17 2.62
CA VAL A 100 -26.26 -11.76 1.41
C VAL A 100 -26.67 -13.22 1.20
N ARG A 101 -27.17 -13.88 2.24
CA ARG A 101 -27.52 -15.30 2.22
C ARG A 101 -28.58 -15.61 1.16
N GLN A 102 -28.19 -16.40 0.17
CA GLN A 102 -29.07 -16.90 -0.88
C GLN A 102 -29.50 -18.35 -0.59
N ARG A 103 -30.81 -18.64 -0.69
CA ARG A 103 -31.38 -19.99 -0.45
C ARG A 103 -31.80 -20.72 -1.72
N GLU A 104 -31.94 -20.00 -2.82
CA GLU A 104 -32.42 -20.51 -4.09
C GLU A 104 -31.61 -19.91 -5.24
N LEU A 105 -31.71 -20.49 -6.43
CA LEU A 105 -31.04 -19.93 -7.60
C LEU A 105 -31.75 -18.63 -8.01
N VAL A 106 -30.98 -17.55 -8.13
CA VAL A 106 -31.47 -16.25 -8.61
C VAL A 106 -30.77 -15.95 -9.95
N PRO A 107 -31.42 -16.24 -11.10
CA PRO A 107 -30.85 -15.94 -12.40
C PRO A 107 -30.67 -14.44 -12.61
N ASN A 108 -29.68 -14.08 -13.42
CA ASN A 108 -29.52 -12.71 -13.89
C ASN A 108 -30.76 -12.29 -14.72
N PHE A 109 -31.44 -11.20 -14.29
CA PHE A 109 -32.68 -10.73 -14.93
C PHE A 109 -32.50 -10.20 -16.36
N LEU A 110 -31.27 -9.85 -16.75
CA LEU A 110 -30.93 -9.44 -18.12
C LEU A 110 -30.58 -10.64 -19.01
N ASN A 111 -30.63 -11.86 -18.48
CA ASN A 111 -30.23 -13.08 -19.17
C ASN A 111 -28.80 -13.00 -19.74
N ALA A 112 -27.91 -12.31 -19.01
CA ALA A 112 -26.50 -12.19 -19.37
C ALA A 112 -25.79 -13.54 -19.20
N SER A 113 -24.83 -13.82 -20.08
CA SER A 113 -23.92 -14.96 -19.90
C SER A 113 -23.00 -14.73 -18.70
N ASP A 114 -22.49 -15.82 -18.12
CA ASP A 114 -21.46 -15.80 -17.07
C ASP A 114 -20.19 -15.00 -17.46
N TRP A 115 -19.99 -14.75 -18.74
CA TRP A 115 -18.94 -13.87 -19.22
C TRP A 115 -18.99 -12.45 -18.64
N ILE A 116 -20.16 -11.98 -18.18
CA ILE A 116 -20.29 -10.65 -17.59
C ILE A 116 -19.51 -10.49 -16.27
N TRP A 117 -19.57 -11.49 -15.38
CA TRP A 117 -18.86 -11.41 -14.10
C TRP A 117 -17.38 -11.75 -14.28
N GLN A 118 -17.05 -12.66 -15.20
CA GLN A 118 -15.65 -13.02 -15.48
C GLN A 118 -14.89 -11.86 -16.14
N TRP A 119 -15.51 -11.18 -17.11
CA TRP A 119 -14.92 -9.99 -17.72
C TRP A 119 -14.82 -8.82 -16.73
N GLY A 120 -15.78 -8.71 -15.81
CA GLY A 120 -15.71 -7.77 -14.69
C GLY A 120 -14.45 -7.96 -13.85
N GLN A 121 -14.15 -9.19 -13.44
CA GLN A 121 -12.92 -9.50 -12.69
C GLN A 121 -11.64 -9.22 -13.51
N PHE A 122 -11.66 -9.52 -14.80
CA PHE A 122 -10.52 -9.21 -15.68
C PHE A 122 -10.21 -7.71 -15.70
N ILE A 123 -11.24 -6.86 -15.80
CA ILE A 123 -11.07 -5.40 -15.76
C ILE A 123 -10.64 -4.95 -14.36
N ASP A 124 -11.26 -5.46 -13.30
CA ASP A 124 -10.91 -5.15 -11.91
C ASP A 124 -9.41 -5.33 -11.66
N HIS A 125 -8.87 -6.49 -12.07
CA HIS A 125 -7.45 -6.82 -11.93
C HIS A 125 -6.49 -6.01 -12.83
N ASP A 126 -7.01 -5.29 -13.83
CA ASP A 126 -6.21 -4.36 -14.66
C ASP A 126 -6.18 -2.94 -14.05
N LEU A 127 -7.17 -2.61 -13.22
CA LEU A 127 -7.35 -1.25 -12.69
C LEU A 127 -6.75 -1.06 -11.30
N ASP A 128 -6.89 -2.03 -10.40
CA ASP A 128 -6.35 -1.92 -9.05
C ASP A 128 -5.98 -3.26 -8.42
N LEU A 129 -5.16 -3.17 -7.37
CA LEU A 129 -4.78 -4.27 -6.51
C LEU A 129 -4.45 -3.75 -5.12
N ASN A 130 -5.08 -4.34 -4.09
CA ASN A 130 -4.82 -4.03 -2.69
C ASN A 130 -4.79 -5.32 -1.86
N GLU A 131 -3.60 -5.88 -1.67
CA GLU A 131 -3.46 -7.15 -0.96
C GLU A 131 -2.89 -6.96 0.46
N GLY A 132 -3.52 -7.64 1.42
CA GLY A 132 -2.92 -7.92 2.72
C GLY A 132 -1.87 -9.04 2.58
N GLY A 133 -0.78 -8.95 3.33
CA GLY A 133 0.25 -10.00 3.37
C GLY A 133 0.12 -10.86 4.64
N LEU A 134 0.55 -12.13 4.59
CA LEU A 134 0.65 -12.97 5.79
C LEU A 134 1.84 -12.58 6.67
N ASP A 135 2.88 -11.98 6.08
CA ASP A 135 4.08 -11.49 6.78
C ASP A 135 3.86 -10.09 7.36
N ARG A 136 2.81 -9.93 8.16
CA ARG A 136 2.39 -8.65 8.73
C ARG A 136 2.52 -8.61 10.23
N PRO A 137 2.72 -7.41 10.80
CA PRO A 137 2.88 -7.31 12.23
C PRO A 137 1.52 -7.55 12.93
N PRO A 138 1.51 -8.04 14.18
CA PRO A 138 0.30 -8.48 14.89
C PRO A 138 -0.84 -7.44 14.94
N GLU A 139 -0.51 -6.16 14.92
CA GLU A 139 -1.46 -5.04 14.90
C GLU A 139 -2.32 -4.95 13.63
N ASP A 140 -1.88 -5.56 12.52
CA ASP A 140 -2.64 -5.59 11.27
C ASP A 140 -3.68 -6.71 11.22
N PHE A 141 -3.65 -7.65 12.17
CA PHE A 141 -4.62 -8.73 12.23
C PHE A 141 -5.93 -8.22 12.83
N THR A 142 -6.99 -8.26 12.02
CA THR A 142 -8.33 -7.78 12.37
C THR A 142 -9.36 -8.86 12.10
N PRO A 143 -9.26 -10.03 12.76
CA PRO A 143 -10.13 -11.17 12.46
C PRO A 143 -11.59 -10.78 12.67
N ILE A 144 -12.46 -11.23 11.75
CA ILE A 144 -13.89 -11.01 11.87
C ILE A 144 -14.40 -11.97 12.94
N PRO A 145 -14.93 -11.48 14.08
CA PRO A 145 -15.48 -12.36 15.09
C PRO A 145 -16.75 -13.01 14.54
N VAL A 146 -16.95 -14.30 14.79
CA VAL A 146 -18.11 -15.04 14.31
C VAL A 146 -18.90 -15.55 15.51
N ASN A 147 -20.20 -15.23 15.54
CA ASN A 147 -21.10 -15.78 16.54
C ASN A 147 -21.18 -17.31 16.38
N PRO A 148 -20.96 -18.11 17.44
CA PRO A 148 -21.10 -19.57 17.35
C PRO A 148 -22.49 -20.03 16.88
N ILE A 149 -23.51 -19.19 17.07
CA ILE A 149 -24.87 -19.39 16.56
C ILE A 149 -25.17 -18.29 15.55
N ASP A 150 -25.40 -18.66 14.30
CA ASP A 150 -25.77 -17.76 13.23
C ASP A 150 -27.12 -17.09 13.54
N ILE A 151 -27.11 -15.76 13.64
CA ILE A 151 -28.28 -14.97 14.00
C ILE A 151 -29.45 -15.11 13.00
N ALA A 152 -29.17 -15.44 11.75
CA ALA A 152 -30.18 -15.54 10.70
C ALA A 152 -30.87 -16.91 10.67
N THR A 153 -30.26 -17.94 11.24
CA THR A 153 -30.75 -19.32 11.17
C THR A 153 -30.98 -19.97 12.53
N GLY A 154 -30.35 -19.47 13.59
CA GLY A 154 -30.31 -20.11 14.90
C GLY A 154 -29.46 -21.40 14.92
N LEU A 155 -28.72 -21.69 13.84
CA LEU A 155 -27.86 -22.88 13.73
C LEU A 155 -26.41 -22.54 14.05
N ARG A 156 -25.57 -23.55 14.22
CA ARG A 156 -24.12 -23.33 14.41
C ARG A 156 -23.50 -22.70 13.17
N ASP A 157 -22.72 -21.63 13.34
CA ASP A 157 -21.91 -21.08 12.26
C ASP A 157 -20.60 -21.88 12.12
N PRO A 158 -20.32 -22.51 10.96
CA PRO A 158 -19.13 -23.32 10.78
C PRO A 158 -17.82 -22.50 10.78
N LEU A 159 -17.89 -21.18 10.66
CA LEU A 159 -16.73 -20.29 10.66
C LEU A 159 -16.39 -19.72 12.05
N ALA A 160 -17.07 -20.17 13.10
CA ALA A 160 -16.72 -19.81 14.47
C ALA A 160 -15.36 -20.40 14.91
N PRO A 161 -14.56 -19.68 15.72
CA PRO A 161 -14.89 -18.42 16.41
C PRO A 161 -14.58 -17.15 15.59
N SER A 162 -13.84 -17.25 14.48
CA SER A 162 -13.46 -16.09 13.69
C SER A 162 -13.04 -16.45 12.26
N ILE A 163 -13.15 -15.47 11.37
CA ILE A 163 -12.59 -15.53 10.01
C ILE A 163 -11.31 -14.69 10.00
N PRO A 164 -10.15 -15.25 9.61
CA PRO A 164 -8.91 -14.49 9.49
C PRO A 164 -9.05 -13.33 8.51
N LEU A 165 -8.57 -12.16 8.90
CA LEU A 165 -8.50 -10.96 8.06
C LEU A 165 -7.27 -10.15 8.48
N ILE A 166 -6.53 -9.65 7.49
CA ILE A 166 -5.33 -8.84 7.67
C ILE A 166 -5.54 -7.53 6.92
N ARG A 167 -5.12 -6.41 7.54
CA ARG A 167 -5.18 -5.08 6.93
C ARG A 167 -4.23 -4.98 5.74
N VAL A 168 -4.67 -4.24 4.73
CA VAL A 168 -3.83 -3.79 3.61
C VAL A 168 -2.82 -2.75 4.16
N PRO A 169 -1.55 -2.75 3.70
CA PRO A 169 -0.57 -1.76 4.15
C PRO A 169 -1.05 -0.34 3.85
N ALA A 170 -0.78 0.58 4.76
CA ALA A 170 -0.92 1.99 4.46
C ALA A 170 0.10 2.40 3.38
N ALA A 171 -0.28 3.33 2.50
CA ALA A 171 0.69 3.98 1.62
C ALA A 171 1.71 4.75 2.48
N GLU A 172 2.97 4.73 2.08
CA GLU A 172 4.06 5.37 2.82
C GLU A 172 3.74 6.87 3.05
N GLY A 173 4.04 7.37 4.25
CA GLY A 173 3.79 8.77 4.61
C GLY A 173 2.32 9.14 4.87
N THR A 174 1.38 8.19 4.76
CA THR A 174 -0.06 8.45 4.99
C THR A 174 -0.56 8.04 6.38
N GLY A 175 0.29 7.37 7.17
CA GLY A 175 0.09 7.11 8.59
C GLY A 175 -0.05 5.64 8.98
N THR A 176 0.91 5.17 9.78
CA THR A 176 0.75 4.16 10.84
C THR A 176 1.20 4.76 12.15
#